data_AF-A0A1D7Y1U4-F1
#
_entry.id   AF-A0A1D7Y1U4-F1
#
_cell.length_a   1.000
_cell.length_b   1.000
_cell.length_c   1.000
_cell.angle_alpha   90.00
_cell.angle_beta   90.00
_cell.angle_gamma   90.00
#
_symmetry.space_group_name_H-M   'P 1'
#
loop_
_entity.id
_entity.type
_entity.pdbx_description
1 polymer ?
#
loop_
_entity_poly.entity_id
_entity_poly.type
_entity_poly.pdbx_seq_one_letter_code
_entity_poly.pdbx_strand_id
1 'polypeptide(L)'
;MKITSFIVTITFAFLMLSCTNASESDLIEQVDPEIVITYTEHIKTVFDSNCIACHSNPPINGAGVPLTTLGEVQSSIENTNLIDRINKQSGEGGFMPLGGSRMPQASIDLIIQWQTEGFAE
;
A
#
# COMPACT_ATOMS: atom_id res chain seq x y z
N MET A 1 -38.11 -40.35 43.76
CA MET A 1 -36.64 -40.19 43.68
C MET A 1 -35.98 -40.74 42.40
N LYS A 2 -36.68 -41.47 41.50
CA LYS A 2 -36.05 -42.03 40.29
C LYS A 2 -36.04 -41.08 39.07
N ILE A 3 -36.94 -40.09 39.06
CA ILE A 3 -37.13 -39.17 37.92
C ILE A 3 -36.02 -38.09 37.90
N THR A 4 -35.58 -37.61 39.06
CA THR A 4 -34.50 -36.61 39.18
C THR A 4 -33.15 -37.15 38.72
N SER A 5 -32.83 -38.42 39.02
CA SER A 5 -31.62 -39.08 38.51
C SER A 5 -31.65 -39.25 36.99
N PHE A 6 -32.83 -39.50 36.40
CA PHE A 6 -32.97 -39.68 34.95
C PHE A 6 -32.75 -38.38 34.17
N ILE A 7 -33.20 -37.25 34.73
CA ILE A 7 -33.00 -35.91 34.15
C ILE A 7 -31.53 -35.53 34.13
N VAL A 8 -30.78 -35.84 35.21
CA VAL A 8 -29.34 -35.56 35.31
C VAL A 8 -28.51 -36.38 34.32
N THR A 9 -28.90 -37.64 34.05
CA THR A 9 -28.21 -38.47 33.06
C THR A 9 -28.44 -37.99 31.62
N ILE A 10 -29.64 -37.48 31.31
CA ILE A 10 -29.97 -36.93 29.99
C ILE A 10 -29.24 -35.61 29.72
N THR A 11 -29.00 -34.78 30.74
CA THR A 11 -28.28 -33.51 30.58
C THR A 11 -26.80 -33.72 30.29
N PHE A 12 -26.17 -34.74 30.87
CA PHE A 12 -24.76 -35.06 30.63
C PHE A 12 -24.51 -35.62 29.21
N ALA A 13 -25.50 -36.30 28.61
CA ALA A 13 -25.39 -36.83 27.25
C ALA A 13 -25.38 -35.75 26.16
N PHE A 14 -25.98 -34.58 26.42
CA PHE A 14 -26.00 -33.46 25.45
C PHE A 14 -24.68 -32.68 25.36
N LEU A 15 -23.78 -32.81 26.33
CA LEU A 15 -22.48 -32.13 26.33
C LEU A 15 -21.44 -32.75 25.37
N MET A 16 -21.67 -33.95 24.86
CA MET A 16 -20.71 -34.68 24.02
C MET A 16 -20.92 -34.47 22.51
N LEU A 17 -21.85 -33.59 22.10
CA LEU A 17 -22.15 -33.28 20.69
C LEU A 17 -21.49 -32.00 20.17
N SER A 18 -20.67 -31.32 20.98
CA SER A 18 -19.96 -30.10 20.55
C SER A 18 -18.56 -30.44 19.99
N CYS A 19 -18.49 -31.37 19.04
CA CYS A 19 -17.30 -31.58 18.24
C CYS A 19 -17.28 -30.55 17.11
N THR A 20 -16.46 -29.51 17.25
CA THR A 20 -16.10 -28.64 16.13
C THR A 20 -15.13 -29.38 15.22
N ASN A 21 -15.41 -29.43 13.92
CA ASN A 21 -14.46 -29.94 12.93
C ASN A 21 -13.48 -28.80 12.62
N ALA A 22 -12.33 -28.77 13.31
CA ALA A 22 -11.20 -27.95 12.88
C ALA A 22 -10.53 -28.66 11.70
N SER A 23 -10.76 -28.16 10.48
CA SER A 23 -10.06 -28.62 9.28
C SER A 23 -8.66 -28.01 9.27
N GLU A 24 -7.62 -28.82 9.04
CA GLU A 24 -6.23 -28.36 8.86
C GLU A 24 -6.07 -27.40 7.67
N SER A 25 -7.09 -27.26 6.81
CA SER A 25 -7.13 -26.27 5.73
C SER A 25 -7.13 -24.82 6.23
N ASP A 26 -7.44 -24.56 7.50
CA ASP A 26 -7.37 -23.23 8.14
C ASP A 26 -5.94 -22.89 8.64
N LEU A 27 -5.00 -23.84 8.52
CA LEU A 27 -3.58 -23.66 8.91
C LEU A 27 -2.68 -23.29 7.73
N ILE A 28 -3.24 -23.23 6.51
CA ILE A 28 -2.55 -22.67 5.36
C ILE A 28 -3.01 -21.22 5.29
N GLU A 29 -2.15 -20.31 5.75
CA GLU A 29 -2.29 -18.89 5.51
C GLU A 29 -2.40 -18.70 3.99
N GLN A 30 -3.63 -18.52 3.48
CA GLN A 30 -3.83 -18.05 2.11
C GLN A 30 -3.24 -16.64 2.09
N VAL A 31 -1.98 -16.55 1.67
CA VAL A 31 -1.39 -15.29 1.22
C VAL A 31 -2.24 -14.88 0.02
N ASP A 32 -3.19 -13.98 0.27
CA ASP A 32 -3.86 -13.22 -0.77
C ASP A 32 -2.74 -12.65 -1.65
N PRO A 33 -2.76 -12.84 -3.00
CA PRO A 33 -1.71 -12.30 -3.84
C PRO A 33 -1.58 -10.80 -3.56
N GLU A 34 -0.46 -10.42 -2.94
CA GLU A 34 -0.09 -9.04 -2.72
C GLU A 34 -0.20 -8.33 -4.08
N ILE A 35 -1.05 -7.31 -4.15
CA ILE A 35 -1.28 -6.57 -5.39
C ILE A 35 0.04 -5.93 -5.75
N VAL A 36 0.69 -6.43 -6.81
CA VAL A 36 1.96 -5.88 -7.28
C VAL A 36 1.72 -4.49 -7.82
N ILE A 37 2.38 -3.50 -7.23
CA ILE A 37 2.32 -2.13 -7.74
C ILE A 37 3.26 -2.04 -8.93
N THR A 38 2.74 -1.60 -10.06
CA THR A 38 3.49 -1.47 -11.32
C THR A 38 3.56 -0.03 -11.79
N TYR A 39 4.59 0.30 -12.58
CA TYR A 39 4.74 1.64 -13.12
C TYR A 39 3.56 2.02 -13.99
N THR A 40 3.23 1.16 -14.95
CA THR A 40 2.25 1.47 -16.01
C THR A 40 0.85 1.66 -15.44
N GLU A 41 0.44 0.80 -14.51
CA GLU A 41 -0.93 0.76 -14.01
C GLU A 41 -1.16 1.75 -12.85
N HIS A 42 -0.14 2.01 -12.03
CA HIS A 42 -0.32 2.74 -10.77
C HIS A 42 0.50 4.03 -10.70
N ILE A 43 1.79 3.97 -11.00
CA ILE A 43 2.71 5.08 -10.70
C ILE A 43 2.68 6.15 -11.77
N LYS A 44 2.53 5.77 -13.04
CA LYS A 44 2.54 6.72 -14.16
C LYS A 44 1.50 7.81 -13.97
N THR A 45 0.26 7.45 -13.61
CA THR A 45 -0.83 8.42 -13.40
C THR A 45 -0.53 9.37 -12.24
N VAL A 46 0.15 8.89 -11.18
CA VAL A 46 0.57 9.75 -10.06
C VAL A 46 1.56 10.81 -10.54
N PHE A 47 2.57 10.42 -11.31
CA PHE A 47 3.57 11.36 -11.83
C PHE A 47 3.00 12.30 -12.90
N ASP A 48 2.18 11.79 -13.81
CA ASP A 48 1.52 12.60 -14.84
C ASP A 48 0.67 13.71 -14.22
N SER A 49 -0.04 13.40 -13.13
CA SER A 49 -0.99 14.34 -12.50
C SER A 49 -0.32 15.34 -11.55
N ASN A 50 0.80 14.97 -10.93
CA ASN A 50 1.37 15.75 -9.82
C ASN A 50 2.76 16.33 -10.10
N CYS A 51 3.50 15.80 -11.08
CA CYS A 51 4.93 16.08 -11.24
C CYS A 51 5.26 16.76 -12.58
N ILE A 52 4.69 16.27 -13.68
CA ILE A 52 5.13 16.63 -15.05
C ILE A 52 4.95 18.11 -15.38
N ALA A 53 4.00 18.81 -14.74
CA ALA A 53 3.78 20.24 -14.97
C ALA A 53 5.04 21.10 -14.76
N CYS A 54 5.96 20.67 -13.89
CA CYS A 54 7.28 21.29 -13.73
C CYS A 54 8.40 20.35 -14.19
N HIS A 55 8.23 19.04 -14.00
CA HIS A 55 9.22 18.02 -14.35
C HIS A 55 9.01 17.45 -15.76
N SER A 56 8.67 18.30 -16.73
CA SER A 56 8.63 17.96 -18.15
C SER A 56 10.03 17.67 -18.70
N ASN A 57 10.13 17.34 -19.99
CA ASN A 57 11.42 17.23 -20.68
C ASN A 57 11.46 18.21 -21.88
N PRO A 58 12.17 19.35 -21.77
CA PRO A 58 13.04 19.75 -20.66
C PRO A 58 12.26 20.19 -19.41
N PRO A 59 12.86 20.12 -18.20
CA PRO A 59 12.24 20.61 -16.97
C PRO A 59 12.03 22.12 -17.01
N ILE A 60 10.98 22.61 -16.35
CA ILE A 60 10.62 24.03 -16.28
C ILE A 60 10.37 24.47 -14.83
N ASN A 61 10.18 25.77 -14.62
CA ASN A 61 9.83 26.35 -13.31
C ASN A 61 10.83 26.00 -12.18
N GLY A 62 12.10 25.82 -12.52
CA GLY A 62 13.16 25.50 -11.55
C GLY A 62 13.24 24.03 -11.15
N ALA A 63 12.50 23.13 -11.81
CA ALA A 63 12.74 21.70 -11.70
C ALA A 63 14.13 21.35 -12.28
N GLY A 64 14.89 20.52 -11.57
CA GLY A 64 16.26 20.14 -11.97
C GLY A 64 16.36 18.86 -12.80
N VAL A 65 15.28 18.08 -12.88
CA VAL A 65 15.24 16.76 -13.55
C VAL A 65 13.89 16.52 -14.22
N PRO A 66 13.84 15.83 -15.37
CA PRO A 66 12.61 15.35 -15.97
C PRO A 66 12.06 14.15 -15.20
N LEU A 67 10.75 13.94 -15.22
CA LEU A 67 10.05 12.79 -14.61
C LEU A 67 8.98 12.23 -15.56
N THR A 68 9.31 12.12 -16.84
CA THR A 68 8.38 11.77 -17.93
C THR A 68 8.42 10.30 -18.34
N THR A 69 9.45 9.57 -17.91
CA THR A 69 9.67 8.16 -18.25
C THR A 69 9.94 7.32 -17.00
N LEU A 70 9.74 6.00 -17.11
CA LEU A 70 10.04 5.04 -16.04
C LEU A 70 11.46 5.20 -15.48
N GLY A 71 12.46 5.23 -16.37
CA GLY A 71 13.86 5.36 -15.96
C GLY A 71 14.19 6.69 -15.28
N GLU A 72 13.58 7.80 -15.71
CA GLU A 72 13.73 9.10 -15.05
C GLU A 72 13.12 9.09 -13.65
N VAL A 73 11.94 8.47 -13.51
CA VAL A 73 11.23 8.35 -12.23
C VAL A 73 12.01 7.46 -11.26
N GLN A 74 12.42 6.26 -11.66
CA GLN A 74 13.25 5.35 -10.85
C GLN A 74 14.54 6.05 -10.41
N SER A 75 15.27 6.63 -11.38
CA SER A 75 16.53 7.32 -11.10
C SER A 75 16.34 8.49 -10.14
N SER A 76 15.25 9.25 -10.23
CA SER A 76 14.99 10.34 -9.28
C SER A 76 14.64 9.81 -7.89
N ILE A 77 13.92 8.71 -7.77
CA ILE A 77 13.62 8.09 -6.47
C ILE A 77 14.90 7.57 -5.80
N GLU A 78 15.79 6.94 -6.55
CA GLU A 78 17.02 6.32 -6.02
C GLU A 78 18.16 7.32 -5.76
N ASN A 79 18.33 8.30 -6.66
CA ASN A 79 19.54 9.12 -6.70
C ASN A 79 19.32 10.56 -6.24
N THR A 80 18.11 10.91 -5.78
CA THR A 80 17.80 12.25 -5.28
C THR A 80 17.01 12.17 -3.97
N ASN A 81 16.52 13.32 -3.48
CA ASN A 81 15.66 13.40 -2.31
C ASN A 81 14.17 13.45 -2.64
N LEU A 82 13.73 12.89 -3.79
CA LEU A 82 12.33 12.96 -4.25
C LEU A 82 11.35 12.55 -3.15
N ILE A 83 11.53 11.38 -2.53
CA ILE A 83 10.65 10.87 -1.47
C ILE A 83 10.60 11.82 -0.26
N ASP A 84 11.74 12.37 0.18
CA ASP A 84 11.76 13.37 1.27
C ASP A 84 10.95 14.61 0.88
N ARG A 85 11.14 15.14 -0.33
CA ARG A 85 10.50 16.38 -0.78
C ARG A 85 8.99 16.28 -0.91
N ILE A 86 8.47 15.17 -1.41
CA ILE A 86 7.01 14.95 -1.54
C ILE A 86 6.35 14.64 -0.19
N ASN A 87 7.12 14.14 0.78
CA ASN A 87 6.61 13.88 2.14
C ASN A 87 6.47 15.13 3.00
N LYS A 88 7.21 16.21 2.68
CA LYS A 88 7.12 17.49 3.41
C LYS A 88 5.70 18.04 3.44
N GLN A 89 5.40 18.79 4.48
CA GLN A 89 4.17 19.56 4.62
C GLN A 89 4.22 20.84 3.78
N SER A 90 3.03 21.31 3.37
CA SER A 90 2.93 22.57 2.64
C SER A 90 3.52 23.73 3.45
N GLY A 91 4.42 24.49 2.82
CA GLY A 91 5.13 25.62 3.46
C GLY A 91 6.49 25.26 4.05
N GLU A 92 6.85 23.98 4.15
CA GLU A 92 8.20 23.58 4.55
C GLU A 92 9.22 23.84 3.42
N GLY A 93 10.46 24.13 3.82
CA GLY A 93 11.56 24.35 2.88
C GLY A 93 11.79 23.11 2.01
N GLY A 94 11.76 23.30 0.68
CA GLY A 94 11.96 22.22 -0.27
C GLY A 94 10.74 21.32 -0.48
N PHE A 95 9.57 21.65 0.08
CA PHE A 95 8.31 20.99 -0.23
C PHE A 95 8.04 20.92 -1.75
N MET A 96 7.51 19.80 -2.21
CA MET A 96 7.02 19.63 -3.58
C MET A 96 5.59 19.08 -3.60
N PRO A 97 4.73 19.53 -4.55
CA PRO A 97 5.00 20.50 -5.62
C PRO A 97 5.18 21.95 -5.11
N LEU A 98 6.23 22.65 -5.57
CA LEU A 98 6.52 24.02 -5.13
C LEU A 98 5.41 24.98 -5.57
N GLY A 99 4.84 25.72 -4.61
CA GLY A 99 3.73 26.66 -4.89
C GLY A 99 2.39 25.96 -5.19
N GLY A 100 2.33 24.64 -5.13
CA GLY A 100 1.12 23.84 -5.29
C GLY A 100 0.58 23.30 -3.96
N SER A 101 -0.46 22.48 -4.06
CA SER A 101 -0.99 21.70 -2.94
C SER A 101 -0.19 20.41 -2.74
N ARG A 102 -0.11 19.95 -1.48
CA ARG A 102 0.50 18.66 -1.16
C ARG A 102 -0.25 17.51 -1.83
N MET A 103 0.51 16.52 -2.30
CA MET A 103 -0.05 15.29 -2.82
C MET A 103 -0.81 14.54 -1.71
N PRO A 104 -1.88 13.79 -2.06
CA PRO A 104 -2.52 12.89 -1.11
C PRO A 104 -1.51 11.90 -0.54
N GLN A 105 -1.62 11.59 0.76
CA GLN A 105 -0.69 10.66 1.41
C GLN A 105 -0.69 9.28 0.73
N ALA A 106 -1.86 8.78 0.32
CA ALA A 106 -1.98 7.52 -0.39
C ALA A 106 -1.15 7.47 -1.70
N SER A 107 -1.02 8.59 -2.42
CA SER A 107 -0.18 8.65 -3.63
C SER A 107 1.31 8.60 -3.30
N ILE A 108 1.72 9.18 -2.18
CA ILE A 108 3.11 9.12 -1.69
C ILE A 108 3.44 7.71 -1.23
N ASP A 109 2.54 7.10 -0.46
CA ASP A 109 2.68 5.72 0.04
C ASP A 109 2.78 4.72 -1.11
N LEU A 110 2.00 4.93 -2.18
CA LEU A 110 2.06 4.11 -3.39
C LEU A 110 3.44 4.15 -4.08
N ILE A 111 4.06 5.34 -4.15
CA ILE A 111 5.41 5.48 -4.70
C ILE A 111 6.45 4.78 -3.81
N ILE A 112 6.31 4.92 -2.49
CA ILE A 112 7.21 4.26 -1.52
C ILE A 112 7.06 2.74 -1.61
N GLN A 113 5.82 2.23 -1.68
CA GLN A 113 5.55 0.81 -1.82
C GLN A 113 6.18 0.26 -3.10
N TRP A 114 5.96 0.94 -4.23
CA TRP A 114 6.56 0.56 -5.51
C TRP A 114 8.10 0.55 -5.47
N GLN A 115 8.71 1.51 -4.78
CA GLN A 115 10.16 1.50 -4.52
C GLN A 115 10.58 0.28 -3.71
N THR A 116 9.87 -0.04 -2.62
CA THR A 116 10.20 -1.17 -1.74
C THR A 116 9.99 -2.53 -2.41
N GLU A 117 9.06 -2.61 -3.37
CA GLU A 117 8.79 -3.80 -4.18
C GLU A 117 9.76 -3.98 -5.36
N GLY A 118 10.73 -3.07 -5.53
CA GLY A 118 11.78 -3.20 -6.55
C GLY A 118 11.38 -2.67 -7.93
N PHE A 119 10.47 -1.70 -7.99
CA PHE A 119 10.09 -0.97 -9.19
C PHE A 119 9.54 -1.82 -10.35
N ALA A 120 8.53 -2.66 -10.09
CA ALA A 120 7.88 -3.45 -11.13
C ALA A 120 7.29 -2.57 -12.27
N GLU A 121 7.33 -3.07 -13.51
CA GLU A 121 6.90 -2.34 -14.71
C GLU A 121 5.41 -2.49 -15.02
#